data_AF-A0A238WRR6-F1
#
_entry.id   AF-A0A238WRR6-F1
#
_cell.length_a   1.000
_cell.length_b   1.000
_cell.length_c   1.000
_cell.angle_alpha   90.00
_cell.angle_beta   90.00
_cell.angle_gamma   90.00
#
_symmetry.space_group_name_H-M   'P 1'
#
loop_
_entity.id
_entity.type
_entity.pdbx_description
1 polymer ?
#
loop_
_entity_poly.entity_id
_entity_poly.type
_entity_poly.pdbx_seq_one_letter_code
_entity_poly.pdbx_strand_id
1 'polypeptide(L)' 'MTEFWICRRDNPHFRLTRNGKDFSAIDAPMVFASHDDAFDYMTQRNTQPPLEGVSLEIVGSDAGRPAPRRWYSI' A
#
# COMPACT_ATOMS: atom_id res chain seq x y z
N MET A 1 12.53 9.98 6.41
CA MET A 1 11.57 9.06 7.02
C MET A 1 10.98 8.24 5.89
N THR A 2 10.92 6.92 6.04
CA THR A 2 10.36 6.05 5.00
C THR A 2 8.86 6.01 5.19
N GLU A 3 8.13 6.58 4.24
CA GLU A 3 6.67 6.57 4.22
C GLU A 3 6.21 5.43 3.33
N PHE A 4 5.14 4.73 3.72
CA PHE A 4 4.54 3.67 2.93
C PHE A 4 3.08 4.00 2.64
N TRP A 5 2.60 3.69 1.45
CA TRP A 5 1.18 3.83 1.10
C TRP A 5 0.69 2.60 0.35
N ILE A 6 -0.62 2.38 0.40
CA ILE A 6 -1.27 1.26 -0.27
C ILE A 6 -1.78 1.75 -1.64
N CYS A 7 -1.35 1.10 -2.72
CA CYS A 7 -1.82 1.31 -4.08
C CYS A 7 -2.62 0.10 -4.56
N ARG A 8 -3.43 0.30 -5.61
CA ARG A 8 -3.93 -0.83 -6.40
C ARG A 8 -2.81 -1.36 -7.28
N ARG A 9 -2.58 -2.67 -7.25
CA ARG A 9 -1.63 -3.37 -8.14
C ARG A 9 -2.00 -3.21 -9.61
N ASP A 10 -3.30 -3.19 -9.91
CA ASP A 10 -3.81 -2.96 -11.26
C ASP A 10 -3.61 -1.51 -11.74
N ASN A 11 -3.52 -0.56 -10.82
CA ASN A 11 -3.31 0.85 -11.15
C ASN A 11 -2.55 1.60 -10.04
N PRO A 12 -1.22 1.79 -10.17
CA PRO A 12 -0.38 2.36 -9.13
C PRO A 12 -0.63 3.85 -8.87
N HIS A 13 -1.39 4.53 -9.75
CA HIS A 13 -1.83 5.91 -9.53
C HIS A 13 -2.95 6.01 -8.50
N PHE A 14 -3.72 4.94 -8.30
CA PHE A 14 -4.81 4.90 -7.33
C PHE A 14 -4.30 4.48 -5.96
N ARG A 15 -4.22 5.45 -5.05
CA ARG A 15 -3.75 5.26 -3.68
C ARG A 15 -4.93 5.18 -2.74
N LEU A 16 -4.83 4.34 -1.72
CA LEU A 16 -5.84 4.26 -0.68
C LEU A 16 -5.94 5.63 -0.01
N THR A 17 -7.13 6.21 0.01
CA THR A 17 -7.38 7.50 0.64
C THR A 17 -7.16 7.39 2.15
N ARG A 18 -6.81 8.50 2.82
CA ARG A 18 -6.61 8.54 4.28
C ARG A 18 -7.79 7.99 5.10
N ASN A 19 -9.00 8.05 4.55
CA ASN A 19 -10.20 7.50 5.20
C ASN A 19 -10.30 5.95 5.12
N GLY A 20 -9.46 5.29 4.32
CA GLY A 20 -9.43 3.84 4.17
C GLY A 20 -10.62 3.23 3.44
N LYS A 21 -11.45 4.07 2.80
CA LYS A 21 -12.73 3.67 2.21
C LYS A 21 -12.74 3.67 0.69
N ASP A 22 -11.80 4.35 0.06
CA ASP A 22 -11.75 4.54 -1.38
C ASP A 22 -10.31 4.59 -1.89
N PHE A 23 -10.14 4.52 -3.21
CA PHE A 23 -8.86 4.77 -3.85
C PHE A 23 -8.97 6.03 -4.69
N SER A 24 -8.01 6.95 -4.52
CA SER A 24 -7.95 8.20 -5.27
C SER A 24 -6.52 8.49 -5.69
N ALA A 25 -6.37 9.11 -6.86
CA ALA A 25 -5.10 9.62 -7.36
C ALA A 25 -4.86 11.09 -6.96
N ILE A 26 -5.87 11.76 -6.40
CA ILE A 26 -5.88 13.20 -6.13
C ILE A 26 -5.91 13.45 -4.62
N ASP A 27 -6.69 12.66 -3.88
CA ASP A 27 -6.83 12.83 -2.44
C ASP A 27 -5.58 12.39 -1.67
N ALA A 28 -5.45 12.91 -0.45
CA ALA A 28 -4.34 12.56 0.42
C ALA A 28 -4.32 11.04 0.69
N PRO A 29 -3.21 10.35 0.36
CA PRO A 29 -3.11 8.92 0.58
C PRO A 29 -2.97 8.59 2.06
N MET A 30 -3.35 7.38 2.42
CA MET A 30 -3.05 6.82 3.73
C MET A 30 -1.56 6.48 3.80
N VAL A 31 -0.87 7.14 4.72
CA VAL A 31 0.57 7.00 4.91
C VAL A 31 0.84 6.21 6.18
N PHE A 32 1.70 5.21 6.07
CA PHE A 32 2.15 4.34 7.14
C PHE A 32 3.64 4.57 7.41
N ALA A 33 4.03 4.44 8.66
CA ALA A 33 5.43 4.59 9.08
C ALA A 33 6.26 3.32 8.78
N SER A 34 5.61 2.17 8.61
CA SER A 34 6.24 0.88 8.34
C SER A 34 5.46 0.04 7.34
N HIS A 35 6.15 -0.85 6.63
CA HIS A 35 5.54 -1.81 5.71
C HIS A 35 4.60 -2.77 6.45
N ASP A 36 5.00 -3.25 7.64
CA ASP A 36 4.19 -4.16 8.44
C ASP A 36 2.87 -3.51 8.88
N ASP A 37 2.87 -2.23 9.26
CA ASP A 37 1.65 -1.49 9.59
C ASP A 37 0.67 -1.45 8.40
N ALA A 38 1.19 -1.24 7.19
CA ALA A 38 0.38 -1.24 5.97
C ALA A 38 -0.15 -2.65 5.65
N PHE A 39 0.65 -3.69 5.92
CA PHE A 39 0.27 -5.09 5.72
C PHE A 39 -0.82 -5.53 6.71
N ASP A 40 -0.68 -5.18 7.99
CA ASP A 40 -1.69 -5.43 9.01
C ASP A 40 -3.00 -4.72 8.66
N TYR A 41 -2.92 -3.48 8.18
CA TYR A 41 -4.09 -2.74 7.73
C TYR A 41 -4.83 -3.45 6.60
N MET A 42 -4.10 -3.89 5.56
CA MET A 42 -4.70 -4.66 4.46
C MET A 42 -5.28 -5.97 4.97
N THR A 43 -4.55 -6.72 5.80
CA THR A 43 -5.00 -8.03 6.32
C THR A 43 -6.28 -7.90 7.13
N GLN A 44 -6.40 -6.85 7.97
CA GLN A 44 -7.61 -6.60 8.76
C GLN A 44 -8.80 -6.12 7.93
N ARG A 45 -8.55 -5.46 6.79
CA ARG A 45 -9.59 -4.80 5.98
C ARG A 45 -9.88 -5.48 4.64
N ASN A 46 -9.15 -6.54 4.27
CA ASN A 46 -9.31 -7.29 3.01
C ASN A 46 -10.69 -7.98 2.88
N THR A 47 -11.43 -8.11 3.98
CA THR A 47 -12.80 -8.66 3.98
C THR A 47 -13.88 -7.58 3.88
N GLN A 48 -13.51 -6.32 3.65
CA GLN A 48 -14.45 -5.20 3.53
C GLN A 48 -14.31 -4.53 2.16
N PRO A 49 -15.42 -4.20 1.48
CA PRO A 49 -15.38 -3.30 0.34
C PRO A 49 -14.73 -1.96 0.78
N PRO A 50 -13.80 -1.39 -0.01
CA PRO A 50 -13.46 -1.67 -1.41
C PRO A 50 -12.25 -2.60 -1.61
N LEU A 51 -11.74 -3.24 -0.56
CA LEU A 51 -10.50 -4.00 -0.58
C LEU A 51 -10.73 -5.47 -0.96
N GLU A 52 -11.95 -5.95 -0.76
CA GLU A 52 -12.38 -7.29 -1.16
C GLU A 52 -12.17 -7.51 -2.67
N GLY A 53 -11.33 -8.50 -3.01
CA GLY A 53 -11.04 -8.87 -4.40
C GLY A 53 -10.13 -7.89 -5.15
N VAL A 54 -9.56 -6.88 -4.48
CA VAL A 54 -8.62 -5.95 -5.09
C VAL A 54 -7.19 -6.40 -4.82
N SER A 55 -6.38 -6.50 -5.89
CA SER A 55 -4.94 -6.69 -5.73
C SER A 55 -4.31 -5.38 -5.25
N LEU A 56 -3.72 -5.40 -4.06
CA LEU A 56 -3.09 -4.23 -3.44
C LEU A 56 -1.57 -4.40 -3.41
N GLU A 57 -0.87 -3.29 -3.46
CA GLU A 57 0.59 -3.22 -3.36
C GLU A 57 0.99 -2.13 -2.37
N ILE A 58 1.92 -2.44 -1.46
CA ILE A 58 2.50 -1.46 -0.55
C ILE A 58 3.71 -0.82 -1.25
N VAL A 59 3.66 0.49 -1.43
CA VAL A 59 4.72 1.26 -2.10
C VAL A 59 5.37 2.18 -1.08
N GLY A 60 6.70 2.15 -0.99
CA GLY A 60 7.49 3.04 -0.15
C GLY A 60 7.94 4.31 -0.87
N SER A 61 8.00 5.44 -0.16
CA SER A 61 8.53 6.72 -0.64
C SER A 61 10.01 6.65 -1.06
N ASP A 62 10.75 5.69 -0.50
CA ASP A 62 12.14 5.40 -0.91
C ASP A 62 12.23 4.54 -2.18
N ALA A 63 11.12 4.28 -2.89
CA ALA A 63 11.12 3.59 -4.19
C ALA A 63 11.83 4.38 -5.32
N GLY A 64 12.53 5.47 -5.00
CA GLY A 64 13.60 6.04 -5.83
C GLY A 64 14.94 5.28 -5.74
N ARG A 65 15.05 4.32 -4.82
CA ARG A 65 16.17 3.37 -4.77
C ARG A 65 15.58 1.95 -4.87
N PRO A 66 15.89 1.16 -5.91
CA PRO A 66 15.52 -0.25 -5.90
C PRO A 66 16.13 -0.87 -4.64
N ALA A 67 15.29 -1.32 -3.72
CA ALA A 67 15.75 -2.08 -2.58
C ALA A 67 16.64 -3.21 -3.11
N PRO A 68 17.85 -3.44 -2.55
CA PRO A 68 18.67 -4.54 -2.98
C PRO A 68 17.86 -5.82 -2.81
N ARG A 69 17.61 -6.51 -3.92
CA ARG A 69 16.90 -7.79 -4.01
C ARG A 69 17.63 -8.80 -3.12
N ARG A 70 17.31 -8.84 -1.83
CA ARG A 70 17.67 -9.95 -0.96
C ARG A 70 16.70 -11.07 -1.27
N TRP A 71 17.14 -11.95 -2.16
CA TRP A 71 16.58 -13.28 -2.32
C TRP A 71 16.72 -14.00 -0.98
N TYR A 72 15.62 -14.18 -0.26
CA TYR A 72 15.55 -15.21 0.75
C TYR A 72 15.19 -16.50 0.02
N SER A 73 16.22 -17.32 -0.27
CA SER A 73 16.01 -18.73 -0.60
C SER A 73 15.55 -19.44 0.66
N ILE A 74 14.35 -20.02 0.62
CA ILE A 74 13.98 -21.18 1.43
C ILE A 74 14.41 -22.45 0.73
#